data_AF-A0A7C7DLG2-F1
#
_entry.id   AF-A0A7C7DLG2-F1
#
_cell.length_a   1.000
_cell.length_b   1.000
_cell.length_c   1.000
_cell.angle_alpha   90.00
_cell.angle_beta   90.00
_cell.angle_gamma   90.00
#
_symmetry.space_group_name_H-M   'P 1'
#
loop_
_entity.id
_entity.type
_entity.pdbx_description
1 polymer ?
#
loop_
_entity_poly.entity_id
_entity_poly.type
_entity_poly.pdbx_seq_one_letter_code
_entity_poly.pdbx_strand_id
1 'polypeptide(L)' 'MFQGLAEKLQETFKKLRGKGKLTEADLNTALREVRFALLEADVSLPVVKEFIKRVRERSLGVEVLES' A
#
# COMPACT_ATOMS: atom_id res chain seq x y z
N MET A 1 1.19 -26.06 -6.26
CA MET A 1 1.88 -24.89 -6.89
C MET A 1 1.46 -23.54 -6.32
N PHE A 2 0.29 -23.41 -5.67
CA PHE A 2 -0.18 -22.16 -5.03
C PHE A 2 0.18 -21.99 -3.53
N GLN A 3 0.79 -23.01 -2.90
CA GLN A 3 1.07 -23.02 -1.46
C GLN A 3 2.15 -22.00 -1.05
N GLY A 4 3.24 -21.89 -1.80
CA GLY A 4 4.31 -20.93 -1.48
C GLY A 4 3.90 -19.46 -1.61
N LEU A 5 2.87 -19.18 -2.42
CA LEU A 5 2.28 -17.84 -2.53
C LEU A 5 1.43 -17.52 -1.29
N ALA A 6 0.58 -18.46 -0.87
CA ALA A 6 -0.27 -18.29 0.31
C ALA A 6 0.56 -18.07 1.60
N GLU A 7 1.68 -18.77 1.74
CA GLU A 7 2.58 -18.61 2.88
C GLU A 7 3.25 -17.23 2.90
N LYS A 8 3.75 -16.74 1.75
CA LYS A 8 4.34 -15.39 1.66
C LYS A 8 3.33 -14.29 1.97
N LEU A 9 2.08 -14.42 1.50
CA LEU A 9 1.01 -13.49 1.81
C LEU A 9 0.67 -13.49 3.31
N GLN A 10 0.57 -14.67 3.93
CA GLN A 10 0.34 -14.78 5.38
C GLN A 10 1.46 -14.16 6.21
N GLU A 11 2.72 -14.35 5.81
CA GLU A 11 3.88 -13.74 6.49
C GLU A 11 3.85 -12.22 6.38
N THR A 12 3.47 -11.70 5.22
CA THR A 12 3.39 -10.26 4.95
C THR A 12 2.27 -9.62 5.77
N PHE A 13 1.10 -10.26 5.84
CA PHE A 13 0.00 -9.80 6.69
C PHE A 13 0.34 -9.88 8.19
N LYS A 14 1.11 -10.90 8.63
CA LYS A 14 1.62 -10.97 10.01
C LYS A 14 2.56 -9.81 10.34
N LYS A 15 3.45 -9.44 9.41
CA LYS A 15 4.37 -8.30 9.60
C LYS A 15 3.63 -6.96 9.62
N LEU A 16 2.57 -6.82 8.82
CA LEU A 16 1.69 -5.64 8.82
C LEU A 16 0.86 -5.53 10.09
N ARG A 17 0.33 -6.65 10.61
CA ARG A 17 -0.42 -6.69 11.87
C ARG A 17 0.45 -6.35 13.10
N GLY A 18 1.76 -6.49 12.99
CA GLY A 18 2.71 -6.27 14.09
C GLY A 18 3.18 -4.83 14.28
N LYS A 19 2.81 -3.89 13.39
CA LYS A 19 3.33 -2.51 13.45
C LYS A 19 2.46 -1.51 14.18
N GLY A 20 1.18 -1.80 14.44
CA GLY A 20 0.33 -1.09 15.43
C GLY A 20 0.26 0.44 15.40
N LYS A 21 0.80 1.11 14.37
CA LYS A 21 0.61 2.53 14.02
C LYS A 21 1.29 2.76 12.68
N LEU A 22 0.49 2.94 11.63
CA LEU A 22 1.02 3.42 10.36
C LEU A 22 1.22 4.93 10.50
N THR A 23 2.45 5.41 10.33
CA THR A 23 2.70 6.87 10.34
C THR A 23 2.44 7.45 8.95
N GLU A 24 2.17 8.76 8.87
CA GLU A 24 2.08 9.45 7.58
C GLU A 24 3.36 9.31 6.73
N ALA A 25 4.52 9.17 7.39
CA ALA A 25 5.80 8.96 6.71
C ALA A 25 5.86 7.58 6.03
N ASP A 26 5.37 6.54 6.69
CA ASP A 26 5.28 5.19 6.13
C ASP A 26 4.30 5.15 4.95
N LEU A 27 3.14 5.79 5.10
CA LEU A 27 2.13 5.88 4.04
C LEU A 27 2.69 6.61 2.80
N ASN A 28 3.36 7.74 3.00
CA ASN A 28 3.95 8.49 1.88
C ASN A 28 5.07 7.72 1.18
N THR A 29 5.84 6.92 1.93
CA THR A 29 6.87 6.05 1.36
C THR A 29 6.23 4.94 0.52
N ALA A 30 5.23 4.26 1.07
CA ALA A 30 4.50 3.20 0.36
C ALA A 30 3.79 3.72 -0.91
N LEU A 31 3.13 4.88 -0.84
CA LEU A 31 2.49 5.50 -2.01
C LEU A 31 3.49 5.85 -3.11
N ARG A 32 4.73 6.21 -2.75
CA ARG A 32 5.79 6.50 -3.71
C ARG A 32 6.23 5.23 -4.44
N GLU A 33 6.42 4.13 -3.72
CA GLU A 33 6.75 2.83 -4.31
C GLU A 33 5.64 2.32 -5.24
N VAL A 34 4.39 2.41 -4.80
CA VAL A 34 3.21 2.08 -5.62
C VAL A 34 3.17 2.92 -6.90
N ARG A 35 3.54 4.20 -6.84
CA ARG A 35 3.63 5.06 -8.02
C ARG A 35 4.63 4.52 -9.04
N PHE A 36 5.82 4.12 -8.59
CA PHE A 36 6.86 3.61 -9.47
C PHE A 36 6.43 2.29 -10.11
N ALA A 37 5.89 1.35 -9.32
CA ALA A 37 5.39 0.08 -9.81
C ALA A 37 4.28 0.24 -10.88
N LEU A 38 3.39 1.21 -10.70
CA LEU A 38 2.34 1.49 -11.68
C LEU A 38 2.91 2.09 -12.99
N LEU A 39 3.93 2.94 -12.91
CA LEU A 39 4.57 3.50 -14.10
C LEU A 39 5.39 2.47 -14.86
N GLU A 40 6.08 1.56 -14.15
CA GLU A 40 6.81 0.42 -14.75
C GLU A 40 5.88 -0.57 -15.46
N ALA A 41 4.62 -0.64 -15.04
CA ALA A 41 3.60 -1.49 -15.65
C ALA A 41 2.86 -0.81 -16.83
N ASP A 42 3.43 0.23 -17.42
CA ASP A 42 2.85 1.02 -18.53
C ASP A 42 1.46 1.62 -18.24
N VAL A 43 1.16 1.93 -16.96
CA VAL A 43 -0.09 2.60 -16.59
C VAL A 43 0.00 4.10 -16.87
N SER A 44 -1.05 4.64 -17.49
CA SER A 44 -1.11 6.07 -17.81
C SER A 44 -1.06 6.95 -16.56
N LEU A 45 -0.27 8.03 -16.64
CA LEU A 45 -0.05 9.01 -15.57
C LEU A 45 -1.33 9.58 -14.94
N PRO A 46 -2.41 9.87 -15.68
CA PRO A 46 -3.69 10.29 -15.09
C PRO A 46 -4.31 9.24 -14.17
N VAL A 47 -4.29 7.97 -14.58
CA VAL A 47 -4.83 6.84 -13.80
C VAL A 47 -4.03 6.64 -12.52
N VAL A 48 -2.69 6.71 -12.61
CA VAL A 48 -1.81 6.59 -11.43
C VAL A 48 -2.08 7.70 -10.42
N LYS A 49 -2.25 8.94 -10.88
CA LYS A 49 -2.54 10.10 -10.01
C LYS A 49 -3.87 9.91 -9.27
N GLU A 50 -4.92 9.51 -9.99
CA GLU A 50 -6.23 9.30 -9.38
C GLU A 50 -6.24 8.13 -8.39
N PHE A 51 -5.54 7.03 -8.74
CA PHE A 51 -5.37 5.89 -7.85
C PHE A 51 -4.71 6.29 -6.53
N ILE A 52 -3.56 6.98 -6.60
CA ILE A 52 -2.84 7.43 -5.40
C ILE A 52 -3.68 8.40 -4.57
N LYS A 53 -4.43 9.31 -5.21
CA LYS A 53 -5.32 10.23 -4.51
C LYS A 53 -6.40 9.48 -3.73
N ARG A 54 -7.08 8.52 -4.36
CA ARG A 54 -8.11 7.70 -3.72
C ARG A 54 -7.53 6.86 -2.57
N VAL A 55 -6.34 6.28 -2.75
CA VAL A 55 -5.69 5.49 -1.69
C VAL A 55 -5.32 6.39 -0.52
N ARG A 56 -4.73 7.57 -0.76
CA ARG A 56 -4.41 8.54 0.30
C ARG A 56 -5.66 8.99 1.06
N GLU A 57 -6.73 9.35 0.37
CA GLU A 57 -7.99 9.78 1.00
C GLU A 57 -8.59 8.67 1.86
N ARG A 58 -8.55 7.41 1.41
CA ARG A 58 -9.03 6.27 2.22
C ARG A 58 -8.10 5.97 3.39
N SER A 59 -6.79 6.11 3.23
CA SER A 59 -5.83 5.87 4.32
C SER A 59 -5.83 6.97 5.38
N LEU A 60 -6.24 8.19 5.04
CA LEU A 60 -6.43 9.29 5.99
C LEU A 60 -7.84 9.26 6.63
N GLY A 61 -8.86 8.84 5.88
CA GLY A 61 -10.25 8.80 6.34
C GLY A 61 -10.66 7.50 7.06
N VAL A 62 -9.95 6.40 6.82
CA VAL A 62 -9.95 5.23 7.70
C VAL A 62 -8.88 5.50 8.73
N GLU A 63 -9.17 5.32 10.01
CA GLU A 63 -8.28 5.51 11.18
C GLU A 63 -7.03 4.60 11.16
N VAL A 64 -6.23 4.67 10.09
CA VAL A 64 -4.96 3.95 9.94
C VAL A 64 -3.89 4.60 10.83
N LEU A 65 -4.12 5.84 11.28
CA LEU A 65 -3.28 6.58 12.24
C LEU A 65 -3.55 6.21 13.71
N GLU A 66 -4.70 5.61 14.04
CA GLU A 66 -5.06 5.25 15.43
C GLU A 66 -4.82 3.76 15.78
N SER A 67 -4.45 2.90 14.83
CA SER A 67 -4.31 1.44 15.04
C SER A 67 -2.91 0.90 14.92
#